data_AF-A0AAV3SQI4-F1
#
_entry.id   AF-A0AAV3SQI4-F1
#
_cell.length_a   1.000
_cell.length_b   1.000
_cell.length_c   1.000
_cell.angle_alpha   90.00
_cell.angle_beta   90.00
_cell.angle_gamma   90.00
#
_symmetry.space_group_name_H-M   'P 1'
#
loop_
_entity.id
_entity.type
_entity.pdbx_description
1 polymer ?
#
loop_
_entity_poly.entity_id
_entity_poly.type
_entity_poly.pdbx_seq_one_letter_code
_entity_poly.pdbx_strand_id
1 'polypeptide(L)'
;MSRLSRTARKELSKHQSPYVSGFDSLLGDVVHDHFAEDEQLNALAAACADAEEALEIREESLDESDPVSTAMETSVGKLIWAIEKRARERVAELCEEVATEADAAWLDIHDEEEVRAAHAEAREWLSVNTNAAERAGVDYGDALPDVDELLEAEEVSA
;
A
#
# COMPACT_ATOMS: atom_id res chain seq x y z
N MET A 1 -7.74 0.61 -18.26
CA MET A 1 -7.80 -0.27 -17.07
C MET A 1 -9.16 -0.95 -17.00
N SER A 2 -9.19 -2.26 -16.76
CA SER A 2 -10.44 -2.98 -16.49
C SER A 2 -11.02 -2.48 -15.16
N ARG A 3 -12.33 -2.23 -15.09
CA ARG A 3 -12.96 -1.94 -13.79
C ARG A 3 -12.88 -3.20 -12.94
N LEU A 4 -12.19 -3.12 -11.80
CA LEU A 4 -12.17 -4.20 -10.81
C LEU A 4 -13.60 -4.64 -10.45
N SER A 5 -13.77 -5.95 -10.23
CA SER A 5 -14.99 -6.50 -9.65
C SER A 5 -15.19 -5.94 -8.24
N ARG A 6 -16.44 -5.99 -7.74
CA ARG A 6 -16.75 -5.56 -6.37
C ARG A 6 -15.94 -6.36 -5.34
N THR A 7 -15.76 -7.66 -5.57
CA THR A 7 -15.01 -8.57 -4.71
C THR A 7 -13.53 -8.21 -4.70
N ALA A 8 -12.92 -7.96 -5.87
CA ALA A 8 -11.52 -7.55 -5.97
C ALA A 8 -11.25 -6.21 -5.27
N ARG A 9 -12.16 -5.23 -5.37
CA ARG A 9 -12.05 -3.97 -4.61
C ARG A 9 -12.16 -4.19 -3.11
N LYS A 10 -13.08 -5.05 -2.68
CA LYS A 10 -13.21 -5.41 -1.26
C LYS A 10 -11.93 -6.04 -0.76
N GLU A 11 -11.30 -6.89 -1.56
CA GLU A 11 -10.03 -7.52 -1.20
C GLU A 11 -8.91 -6.48 -1.03
N LEU A 12 -8.70 -5.60 -2.02
CA LEU A 12 -7.73 -4.50 -1.88
C LEU A 12 -7.97 -3.65 -0.63
N SER A 13 -9.22 -3.29 -0.37
CA SER A 13 -9.59 -2.46 0.78
C SER A 13 -9.23 -3.13 2.12
N LYS A 14 -9.29 -4.46 2.24
CA LYS A 14 -8.84 -5.18 3.44
C LYS A 14 -7.35 -4.98 3.71
N HIS A 15 -6.53 -4.94 2.66
CA HIS A 15 -5.08 -4.79 2.77
C HIS A 15 -4.65 -3.33 2.91
N GLN A 16 -5.43 -2.39 2.38
CA GLN A 16 -5.20 -0.95 2.50
C GLN A 16 -5.60 -0.42 3.88
N SER A 17 -6.76 -0.85 4.40
CA SER A 17 -7.38 -0.28 5.60
C SER A 17 -6.48 -0.19 6.82
N PRO A 18 -5.64 -1.20 7.16
CA PRO A 18 -4.78 -1.11 8.33
C PRO A 18 -3.78 0.04 8.27
N TYR A 19 -3.32 0.41 7.08
CA TYR A 19 -2.38 1.51 6.88
C TYR A 19 -3.09 2.86 6.96
N VAL A 20 -4.23 3.01 6.28
CA VAL A 20 -5.05 4.23 6.35
C VAL A 20 -5.45 4.55 7.79
N SER A 21 -5.83 3.54 8.58
CA SER A 21 -6.17 3.74 9.99
C SER A 21 -4.97 3.79 10.94
N GLY A 22 -3.80 3.39 10.45
CA GLY A 22 -2.59 3.22 11.26
C GLY A 22 -1.66 4.42 11.21
N PHE A 23 -1.82 5.29 10.20
CA PHE A 23 -1.13 6.55 10.09
C PHE A 23 -1.96 7.68 10.70
N ASP A 24 -1.31 8.51 11.51
CA ASP A 24 -1.95 9.62 12.23
C ASP A 24 -1.82 10.95 11.47
N SER A 25 -1.04 11.00 10.39
CA SER A 25 -0.83 12.18 9.54
C SER A 25 -1.51 12.07 8.17
N LEU A 26 -1.25 13.05 7.29
CA LEU A 26 -1.65 13.05 5.87
C LEU A 26 -1.17 11.82 5.10
N LEU A 27 -0.19 11.07 5.61
CA LEU A 27 0.24 9.81 5.03
C LEU A 27 -0.92 8.79 4.94
N GLY A 28 -1.86 8.82 5.89
CA GLY A 28 -3.08 8.00 5.82
C GLY A 28 -3.94 8.33 4.61
N ASP A 29 -4.07 9.61 4.25
CA ASP A 29 -4.82 10.09 3.09
C ASP A 29 -4.11 9.78 1.78
N VAL A 30 -2.78 9.95 1.72
CA VAL A 30 -1.98 9.52 0.56
C VAL A 30 -2.16 8.03 0.29
N VAL A 31 -2.08 7.20 1.34
CA VAL A 31 -2.31 5.77 1.19
C VAL A 31 -3.76 5.49 0.81
N HIS A 32 -4.73 6.24 1.31
CA HIS A 32 -6.13 6.08 0.92
C HIS A 32 -6.32 6.32 -0.59
N ASP A 33 -5.70 7.35 -1.14
CA ASP A 33 -5.94 7.81 -2.51
C ASP A 33 -5.08 7.06 -3.55
N HIS A 34 -3.81 6.78 -3.23
CA HIS A 34 -2.83 6.31 -4.21
C HIS A 34 -2.47 4.81 -4.11
N PHE A 35 -2.90 4.10 -3.06
CA PHE A 35 -2.61 2.67 -2.92
C PHE A 35 -3.23 1.83 -4.04
N ALA A 36 -4.44 2.18 -4.47
CA ALA A 36 -5.16 1.45 -5.51
C ALA A 36 -4.67 1.76 -6.94
N GLU A 37 -3.69 2.64 -7.11
CA GLU A 37 -3.06 2.93 -8.41
C GLU A 37 -2.06 1.83 -8.83
N ASP A 38 -1.64 0.98 -7.89
CA ASP A 38 -0.71 -0.10 -8.15
C ASP A 38 -1.33 -1.21 -9.03
N GLU A 39 -0.88 -1.31 -10.28
CA GLU A 39 -1.41 -2.27 -11.24
C GLU A 39 -1.22 -3.74 -10.81
N GLN A 40 -0.12 -4.04 -10.10
CA GLN A 40 0.17 -5.39 -9.65
C GLN A 40 -0.78 -5.84 -8.53
N LEU A 41 -1.05 -4.99 -7.54
CA LEU A 41 -2.04 -5.21 -6.50
C LEU A 41 -3.43 -5.40 -7.10
N ASN A 42 -3.82 -4.54 -8.05
CA ASN A 42 -5.08 -4.68 -8.76
C ASN A 42 -5.20 -6.05 -9.45
N ALA A 43 -4.15 -6.50 -10.14
CA ALA A 43 -4.14 -7.80 -10.81
C ALA A 43 -4.18 -8.97 -9.82
N LEU A 44 -3.41 -8.90 -8.74
CA LEU A 44 -3.39 -9.93 -7.68
C LEU A 44 -4.74 -10.04 -6.97
N ALA A 45 -5.37 -8.90 -6.64
CA ALA A 45 -6.68 -8.88 -5.99
C ALA A 45 -7.78 -9.40 -6.90
N ALA A 46 -7.73 -9.11 -8.21
CA ALA A 46 -8.64 -9.71 -9.18
C ALA A 46 -8.47 -11.24 -9.25
N ALA A 47 -7.22 -11.72 -9.34
CA ALA A 47 -6.93 -13.16 -9.34
C ALA A 47 -7.37 -13.85 -8.05
N CYS A 48 -7.20 -13.20 -6.89
CA CYS A 48 -7.65 -13.72 -5.60
C CYS A 48 -9.18 -13.82 -5.55
N ALA A 49 -9.89 -12.77 -5.97
CA ALA A 49 -11.35 -12.78 -6.03
C ALA A 49 -11.90 -13.89 -6.95
N ASP A 50 -11.31 -14.06 -8.13
CA ASP A 50 -11.72 -15.12 -9.07
C ASP A 50 -11.44 -16.52 -8.49
N ALA A 51 -10.33 -16.68 -7.76
CA ALA A 51 -9.96 -17.94 -7.13
C ALA A 51 -10.85 -18.28 -5.92
N GLU A 52 -11.22 -17.29 -5.09
CA GLU A 52 -12.18 -17.44 -4.00
C GLU A 52 -13.56 -17.83 -4.54
N GLU A 53 -14.06 -17.15 -5.58
CA GLU A 53 -15.35 -17.48 -6.20
C GLU A 53 -15.35 -18.92 -6.76
N ALA A 54 -14.27 -19.32 -7.43
CA ALA A 54 -14.14 -20.67 -7.94
C ALA A 54 -14.11 -21.73 -6.82
N LEU A 55 -13.47 -21.42 -5.69
CA LEU A 55 -13.44 -22.30 -4.51
C LEU A 55 -14.82 -22.42 -3.87
N GLU A 56 -15.54 -21.31 -3.66
CA GLU A 56 -16.90 -21.30 -3.12
C GLU A 56 -17.84 -22.18 -3.96
N ILE A 57 -17.82 -22.02 -5.30
CA ILE A 57 -18.62 -22.85 -6.23
C ILE A 57 -18.24 -24.34 -6.10
N ARG A 58 -16.96 -24.64 -5.89
CA ARG A 58 -16.46 -26.01 -5.78
C ARG A 58 -16.90 -26.65 -4.47
N GLU A 59 -16.76 -25.96 -3.36
CA GLU A 59 -17.18 -26.41 -2.02
C GLU A 59 -18.69 -26.63 -1.94
N GLU A 60 -19.50 -25.81 -2.62
CA GLU A 60 -20.94 -26.05 -2.74
C GLU A 60 -21.28 -27.37 -3.46
N SER A 61 -20.36 -27.85 -4.31
CA SER A 61 -20.58 -29.00 -5.19
C SER A 61 -20.05 -30.34 -4.67
N LEU A 62 -19.16 -30.34 -3.65
CA LEU A 62 -18.45 -31.53 -3.18
C LEU A 62 -18.12 -31.47 -1.67
N ASP A 63 -17.66 -32.59 -1.12
CA ASP A 63 -17.17 -32.71 0.25
C ASP A 63 -15.88 -31.87 0.47
N GLU A 64 -15.79 -31.15 1.59
CA GLU A 64 -14.65 -30.28 1.97
C GLU A 64 -13.30 -31.04 1.99
N SER A 65 -13.35 -32.38 2.07
CA SER A 65 -12.16 -33.25 2.04
C SER A 65 -11.61 -33.56 0.64
N ASP A 66 -12.19 -33.02 -0.44
CA ASP A 66 -11.72 -33.22 -1.81
C ASP A 66 -10.31 -32.62 -2.01
N PRO A 67 -9.31 -33.42 -2.47
CA PRO A 67 -7.95 -32.93 -2.67
C PRO A 67 -7.82 -31.72 -3.60
N VAL A 68 -8.80 -31.51 -4.50
CA VAL A 68 -8.84 -30.32 -5.37
C VAL A 68 -9.20 -29.07 -4.58
N SER A 69 -10.19 -29.14 -3.68
CA SER A 69 -10.57 -28.01 -2.80
C SER A 69 -9.40 -27.58 -1.93
N THR A 70 -8.71 -28.51 -1.28
CA THR A 70 -7.50 -28.21 -0.48
C THR A 70 -6.39 -27.55 -1.31
N ALA A 71 -6.20 -27.98 -2.56
CA ALA A 71 -5.22 -27.36 -3.45
C ALA A 71 -5.62 -25.94 -3.88
N MET A 72 -6.92 -25.69 -4.06
CA MET A 72 -7.47 -24.36 -4.36
C MET A 72 -7.32 -23.42 -3.16
N GLU A 73 -7.69 -23.85 -1.94
CA GLU A 73 -7.45 -23.10 -0.70
C GLU A 73 -5.97 -22.70 -0.55
N THR A 74 -5.07 -23.66 -0.77
CA THR A 74 -3.61 -23.39 -0.72
C THR A 74 -3.19 -22.34 -1.76
N SER A 75 -3.83 -22.33 -2.92
CA SER A 75 -3.54 -21.37 -3.99
C SER A 75 -4.07 -19.97 -3.66
N VAL A 76 -5.28 -19.88 -3.10
CA VAL A 76 -5.85 -18.63 -2.55
C VAL A 76 -4.93 -18.06 -1.46
N GLY A 77 -4.49 -18.89 -0.51
CA GLY A 77 -3.57 -18.45 0.54
C GLY A 77 -2.24 -17.89 0.01
N LYS A 78 -1.72 -18.42 -1.10
CA LYS A 78 -0.53 -17.87 -1.76
C LYS A 78 -0.79 -16.53 -2.43
N LEU A 79 -1.98 -16.32 -3.00
CA LEU A 79 -2.38 -15.04 -3.58
C LEU A 79 -2.52 -13.98 -2.47
N ILE A 80 -3.17 -14.30 -1.36
CA ILE A 80 -3.29 -13.41 -0.20
C ILE A 80 -1.90 -13.01 0.31
N TRP A 81 -0.99 -13.98 0.50
CA TRP A 81 0.38 -13.69 0.92
C TRP A 81 1.13 -12.78 -0.07
N ALA A 82 0.94 -12.97 -1.38
CA ALA A 82 1.53 -12.11 -2.39
C ALA A 82 0.97 -10.68 -2.34
N ILE A 83 -0.35 -10.54 -2.10
CA ILE A 83 -1.01 -9.23 -1.93
C ILE A 83 -0.45 -8.53 -0.69
N GLU A 84 -0.40 -9.19 0.47
CA GLU A 84 0.13 -8.62 1.71
C GLU A 84 1.58 -8.14 1.55
N LYS A 85 2.39 -8.91 0.83
CA LYS A 85 3.78 -8.58 0.57
C LYS A 85 3.91 -7.34 -0.32
N ARG A 86 3.17 -7.30 -1.44
CA ARG A 86 3.17 -6.15 -2.35
C ARG A 86 2.52 -4.92 -1.71
N ALA A 87 1.51 -5.10 -0.86
CA ALA A 87 0.87 -4.00 -0.13
C ALA A 87 1.87 -3.24 0.73
N ARG A 88 2.74 -3.97 1.45
CA ARG A 88 3.84 -3.35 2.21
C ARG A 88 4.85 -2.63 1.33
N GLU A 89 5.16 -3.19 0.17
CA GLU A 89 6.07 -2.56 -0.80
C GLU A 89 5.46 -1.27 -1.36
N ARG A 90 4.18 -1.29 -1.72
CA ARG A 90 3.45 -0.10 -2.18
C ARG A 90 3.36 0.98 -1.11
N VAL A 91 3.13 0.61 0.15
CA VAL A 91 3.17 1.58 1.25
C VAL A 91 4.57 2.17 1.42
N ALA A 92 5.63 1.36 1.26
CA ALA A 92 7.00 1.88 1.28
C ALA A 92 7.26 2.90 0.17
N GLU A 93 6.79 2.64 -1.05
CA GLU A 93 6.87 3.60 -2.17
C GLU A 93 6.16 4.91 -1.85
N LEU A 94 4.93 4.85 -1.31
CA LEU A 94 4.19 6.05 -0.93
C LEU A 94 4.86 6.80 0.24
N CYS A 95 5.47 6.08 1.18
CA CYS A 95 6.24 6.70 2.25
C CYS A 95 7.49 7.39 1.70
N GLU A 96 8.17 6.82 0.70
CA GLU A 96 9.34 7.46 0.09
C GLU A 96 8.93 8.72 -0.66
N GLU A 97 7.85 8.66 -1.44
CA GLU A 97 7.27 9.81 -2.15
C GLU A 97 7.01 10.95 -1.16
N VAL A 98 6.25 10.68 -0.09
CA VAL A 98 5.99 11.66 0.97
C VAL A 98 7.27 12.10 1.67
N ALA A 99 8.24 11.22 1.94
CA ALA A 99 9.45 11.59 2.67
C ALA A 99 10.43 12.44 1.83
N THR A 100 10.32 12.40 0.50
CA THR A 100 11.24 13.06 -0.43
C THR A 100 10.62 14.28 -1.12
N GLU A 101 9.29 14.41 -1.12
CA GLU A 101 8.57 15.51 -1.75
C GLU A 101 7.84 16.36 -0.69
N ALA A 102 8.35 17.56 -0.42
CA ALA A 102 7.63 18.61 0.31
C ALA A 102 7.34 19.77 -0.65
N ASP A 103 6.62 19.52 -1.74
CA ASP A 103 6.46 20.54 -2.79
C ASP A 103 5.51 21.67 -2.37
N ALA A 104 5.62 22.82 -3.05
CA ALA A 104 4.73 23.95 -2.82
C ALA A 104 3.23 23.62 -3.01
N ALA A 105 2.89 22.57 -3.77
CA ALA A 105 1.50 22.19 -3.98
C ALA A 105 0.89 21.57 -2.70
N TRP A 106 1.68 20.89 -1.88
CA TRP A 106 1.26 20.44 -0.56
C TRP A 106 1.04 21.62 0.39
N LEU A 107 1.97 22.59 0.43
CA LEU A 107 1.86 23.78 1.28
C LEU A 107 0.75 24.76 0.85
N ASP A 108 0.31 24.69 -0.41
CA ASP A 108 -0.85 25.44 -0.90
C ASP A 108 -2.19 24.94 -0.31
N ILE A 109 -2.21 23.69 0.18
CA ILE A 109 -3.42 22.98 0.64
C ILE A 109 -3.38 22.68 2.14
N HIS A 110 -2.19 22.36 2.65
CA HIS A 110 -1.93 21.92 4.02
C HIS A 110 -0.98 22.87 4.72
N ASP A 111 -1.06 22.90 6.05
CA ASP A 111 -0.08 23.67 6.80
C ASP A 111 1.26 22.94 6.96
N GLU A 112 2.29 23.70 7.29
CA GLU A 112 3.67 23.22 7.42
C GLU A 112 3.83 22.18 8.54
N GLU A 113 2.98 22.21 9.58
CA GLU A 113 3.01 21.23 10.68
C GLU A 113 2.44 19.89 10.21
N GLU A 114 1.35 19.90 9.45
CA GLU A 114 0.78 18.70 8.82
C GLU A 114 1.75 18.04 7.84
N VAL A 115 2.43 18.83 7.01
CA VAL A 115 3.46 18.33 6.08
C VAL A 115 4.62 17.71 6.86
N ARG A 116 5.18 18.40 7.87
CA ARG A 116 6.25 17.84 8.70
C ARG A 116 5.85 16.55 9.40
N ALA A 117 4.62 16.48 9.92
CA ALA A 117 4.11 15.27 10.56
C ALA A 117 4.08 14.08 9.59
N ALA A 118 3.64 14.30 8.35
CA ALA A 118 3.62 13.28 7.31
C ALA A 118 5.01 12.80 6.92
N HIS A 119 5.97 13.71 6.70
CA HIS A 119 7.36 13.34 6.44
C HIS A 119 7.98 12.54 7.59
N ALA A 120 7.78 12.99 8.83
CA ALA A 120 8.34 12.35 10.01
C ALA A 120 7.78 10.91 10.17
N GLU A 121 6.46 10.75 10.03
CA GLU A 121 5.80 9.46 10.12
C GLU A 121 6.23 8.52 8.98
N ALA A 122 6.35 9.03 7.75
CA ALA A 122 6.84 8.25 6.60
C ALA A 122 8.27 7.74 6.82
N ARG A 123 9.17 8.62 7.28
CA ARG A 123 10.56 8.27 7.62
C ARG A 123 10.62 7.24 8.74
N GLU A 124 9.82 7.42 9.81
CA GLU A 124 9.74 6.47 10.91
C GLU A 124 9.29 5.10 10.41
N TRP A 125 8.21 5.06 9.62
CA TRP A 125 7.68 3.81 9.08
C TRP A 125 8.72 3.07 8.22
N LEU A 126 9.41 3.78 7.32
CA LEU A 126 10.47 3.21 6.48
C LEU A 126 11.66 2.69 7.30
N SER A 127 12.02 3.39 8.39
CA SER A 127 13.10 2.96 9.29
C SER A 127 12.80 1.65 10.02
N VAL A 128 11.51 1.38 10.32
CA VAL A 128 11.05 0.16 10.99
C VAL A 128 10.80 -0.98 9.98
N ASN A 129 10.38 -0.63 8.76
CA ASN A 129 9.96 -1.59 7.73
C ASN A 129 11.00 -1.79 6.62
N THR A 130 12.28 -1.85 6.97
CA THR A 130 13.41 -1.93 6.00
C THR A 130 13.26 -3.05 4.98
N ASN A 131 12.78 -4.23 5.38
CA ASN A 131 12.55 -5.35 4.47
C ASN A 131 11.53 -5.01 3.36
N ALA A 132 10.52 -4.17 3.64
CA ALA A 132 9.57 -3.73 2.61
C ALA A 132 10.21 -2.70 1.69
N ALA A 133 10.93 -1.73 2.27
CA ALA A 133 11.66 -0.71 1.52
C ALA A 133 12.69 -1.34 0.55
N GLU A 134 13.51 -2.28 1.03
CA GLU A 134 14.50 -2.99 0.20
C GLU A 134 13.88 -3.76 -0.98
N ARG A 135 12.69 -4.33 -0.78
CA ARG A 135 12.00 -5.06 -1.87
C ARG A 135 11.33 -4.13 -2.87
N ALA A 136 10.83 -3.00 -2.40
CA ALA A 136 10.32 -1.94 -3.25
C ALA A 136 11.45 -1.21 -4.00
N GLY A 137 12.68 -1.27 -3.48
CA GLY A 137 13.85 -0.61 -4.05
C GLY A 137 13.90 0.89 -3.72
N VAL A 138 13.32 1.27 -2.58
CA VAL A 138 13.20 2.66 -2.12
C VAL A 138 14.19 2.96 -0.99
N ASP A 139 14.55 4.22 -0.85
CA ASP A 139 15.45 4.72 0.19
C ASP A 139 14.76 4.72 1.56
N TYR A 140 15.56 4.57 2.62
CA TYR A 140 15.08 4.59 4.00
C TYR A 140 16.16 5.03 4.98
N GLY A 141 15.75 5.47 6.17
CA GLY A 141 16.66 5.90 7.23
C GLY A 141 17.47 7.15 6.85
N ASP A 142 18.79 7.09 7.02
CA ASP A 142 19.70 8.23 6.81
C ASP A 142 19.85 8.63 5.33
N ALA A 143 19.33 7.84 4.38
CA ALA A 143 19.33 8.18 2.96
C ALA A 143 18.26 9.22 2.58
N LEU A 144 17.20 9.34 3.38
CA LEU A 144 16.11 10.27 3.12
C LEU A 144 16.49 11.71 3.56
N PRO A 145 16.02 12.76 2.87
CA PRO A 145 16.31 14.16 3.20
C PRO A 145 15.60 14.63 4.49
N ASP A 146 16.19 15.58 5.20
CA ASP A 146 15.50 16.24 6.32
C ASP A 146 14.36 17.12 5.78
N VAL A 147 13.20 17.09 6.43
CA VAL A 147 12.03 17.87 6.00
C VAL A 147 12.29 19.37 6.06
N ASP A 148 13.07 19.84 7.04
CA ASP A 148 13.40 21.26 7.13
C ASP A 148 14.31 21.69 5.95
N GLU A 149 15.20 20.81 5.48
CA GLU A 149 16.01 21.06 4.28
C GLU A 149 15.15 21.15 3.01
N LEU A 150 14.09 20.34 2.91
CA LEU A 150 13.14 20.39 1.79
C LEU A 150 12.32 21.68 1.78
N LEU A 151 11.76 22.06 2.93
CA LEU A 151 10.96 23.27 3.08
C LEU A 151 11.78 24.54 2.80
N GLU A 152 13.02 24.61 3.30
CA GLU A 152 13.93 25.72 3.02
C GLU A 152 14.31 25.81 1.53
N ALA A 153 14.44 24.69 0.83
CA ALA A 153 14.76 24.68 -0.59
C ALA A 153 13.60 25.23 -1.46
N GLU A 154 12.35 24.94 -1.09
CA GLU A 154 11.16 25.43 -1.79
C GLU A 154 10.96 26.94 -1.61
N GLU A 155 11.17 27.49 -0.41
CA GLU A 155 11.10 28.94 -0.16
C GLU A 155 12.07 29.74 -1.03
N VAL A 156 13.20 29.14 -1.42
CA VAL A 156 14.23 29.79 -2.25
C VAL A 156 13.86 29.75 -3.75
N SER A 157 13.01 28.82 -4.17
CA SER A 157 12.56 28.66 -5.56
C SER A 157 11.25 29.36 -5.92
N ALA A 158 10.46 29.78 -4.93
CA ALA A 158 9.20 30.53 -5.10
C ALA A 158 9.41 32.05 -5.33
#